data_AF-A0A9P7ST63-F1
#
_entry.id   AF-A0A9P7ST63-F1
#
_cell.length_a   1.000
_cell.length_b   1.000
_cell.length_c   1.000
_cell.angle_alpha   90.00
_cell.angle_beta   90.00
_cell.angle_gamma   90.00
#
_symmetry.space_group_name_H-M   'P 1'
#
loop_
_entity.id
_entity.type
_entity.pdbx_description
1 polymer ?
#
loop_
_entity_poly.entity_id
_entity_poly.type
_entity_poly.pdbx_seq_one_letter_code
_entity_poly.pdbx_strand_id
1 'polypeptide(L)'
;LGAARTVKHLLTLVVKKPAPQKLAEVLERRSDIQQLANIKVHSRKIGPIERETSVGRWKVIEEELTKRGLPVTGTAGLSKNKERDWITGKI
;
A
#
# COMPACT_ATOMS: atom_id res chain seq x y z
N LEU A 1 15.48 23.80 20.47
CA LEU A 1 16.42 24.92 20.21
C LEU A 1 17.79 24.74 20.89
N GLY A 2 17.93 23.91 21.95
CA GLY A 2 19.15 23.85 22.77
C GLY A 2 20.48 23.46 22.08
N ALA A 3 20.46 22.94 20.84
CA ALA A 3 21.67 22.57 20.09
C ALA A 3 22.09 23.60 19.01
N ALA A 4 21.26 24.60 18.70
CA ALA A 4 21.58 25.59 17.67
C ALA A 4 22.38 26.76 18.28
N ARG A 5 23.64 26.91 17.86
CA ARG A 5 24.57 27.95 18.37
C ARG A 5 24.86 29.05 17.36
N THR A 6 24.38 28.93 16.12
CA THR A 6 24.63 29.89 15.03
C THR A 6 23.35 30.15 14.24
N VAL A 7 23.28 31.30 13.57
CA VAL A 7 22.18 31.64 12.64
C VAL A 7 22.04 30.60 11.54
N LYS A 8 23.17 30.06 11.04
CA LYS A 8 23.20 28.95 10.08
C LYS A 8 22.50 27.70 10.62
N HIS A 9 22.69 27.35 11.90
CA HIS A 9 22.00 26.19 12.49
C HIS A 9 20.49 26.40 12.57
N LEU A 10 20.04 27.62 12.90
CA LEU A 10 18.61 27.95 12.91
C LEU A 10 18.01 27.84 11.51
N LEU A 11 18.68 28.43 10.51
CA LEU A 11 18.23 28.35 9.11
C LEU A 11 18.16 26.88 8.63
N THR A 12 19.21 26.09 8.88
CA THR A 12 19.22 24.67 8.50
C THR A 12 18.10 23.89 9.16
N LEU A 13 17.81 24.12 10.45
CA LEU A 13 16.74 23.41 11.15
C LEU A 13 15.34 23.80 10.66
N VAL A 14 15.13 25.08 10.33
CA VAL A 14 13.86 25.57 9.78
C VAL A 14 13.63 25.07 8.36
N VAL A 15 14.68 24.99 7.54
CA VAL A 15 14.59 24.57 6.13
C VAL A 15 14.59 23.05 5.98
N LYS A 16 15.13 22.30 6.95
CA LYS A 16 15.22 20.83 6.87
C LYS A 16 13.84 20.19 6.88
N LYS A 17 13.45 19.63 5.74
CA LYS A 17 12.25 18.79 5.61
C LYS A 17 12.33 17.59 6.59
N PRO A 18 11.18 17.15 7.15
CA PRO A 18 11.16 16.00 8.04
C PRO A 18 11.72 14.76 7.34
N ALA A 19 12.43 13.95 8.13
CA ALA A 19 12.99 12.70 7.65
C ALA A 19 11.85 11.78 7.18
N PRO A 20 11.99 11.16 5.98
CA PRO A 20 10.99 10.22 5.50
C PRO A 20 10.92 9.02 6.47
N GLN A 21 9.71 8.55 6.75
CA GLN A 21 9.51 7.43 7.68
C GLN A 21 9.61 6.08 6.98
N LYS A 22 9.39 6.06 5.66
CA LYS A 22 9.39 4.85 4.84
C LYS A 22 10.52 4.87 3.83
N LEU A 23 11.08 3.69 3.56
CA LEU A 23 12.10 3.53 2.53
C LEU A 23 11.57 3.93 1.15
N ALA A 24 10.31 3.62 0.84
CA ALA A 24 9.69 4.03 -0.43
C ALA A 24 9.77 5.56 -0.63
N GLU A 25 9.51 6.35 0.41
CA GLU A 25 9.61 7.82 0.35
C GLU A 25 11.06 8.29 0.16
N VAL A 26 12.03 7.57 0.72
CA VAL A 26 13.46 7.86 0.46
C VAL A 26 13.77 7.63 -1.01
N LEU A 27 13.36 6.47 -1.55
CA LEU A 27 13.61 6.10 -2.94
C LEU A 27 12.89 7.03 -3.93
N GLU A 28 11.70 7.52 -3.58
CA GLU A 28 10.98 8.54 -4.36
C GLU A 28 11.67 9.91 -4.35
N ARG A 29 12.40 10.26 -3.29
CA ARG A 29 13.15 11.53 -3.23
C ARG A 29 14.48 11.47 -3.99
N ARG A 30 14.96 10.27 -4.31
CA ARG A 30 16.23 10.11 -5.02
C ARG A 30 15.99 10.08 -6.53
N SER A 31 16.56 11.05 -7.23
CA SER A 31 16.43 11.21 -8.68
C SER A 31 17.23 10.18 -9.49
N ASP A 32 18.28 9.60 -8.91
CA ASP A 32 19.12 8.58 -9.52
C ASP A 32 18.33 7.33 -9.94
N ILE A 33 17.47 6.82 -9.06
CA ILE A 33 16.69 5.60 -9.28
C ILE A 33 15.47 5.90 -10.15
N GLN A 34 14.87 7.09 -10.04
CA GLN A 34 13.70 7.48 -10.84
C GLN A 34 14.03 7.69 -12.32
N GLN A 35 15.29 8.01 -12.66
CA GLN A 35 15.72 8.21 -14.04
C GLN A 35 15.97 6.89 -14.80
N LEU A 36 16.07 5.76 -14.09
CA LEU A 36 16.37 4.47 -14.68
C LEU A 36 15.10 3.83 -15.27
N ALA A 37 15.04 3.71 -16.60
CA ALA A 37 13.87 3.19 -17.32
C ALA A 37 13.54 1.71 -17.01
N ASN A 38 14.51 0.94 -16.53
CA ASN A 38 14.37 -0.48 -16.21
C ASN A 38 13.93 -0.74 -14.76
N ILE A 39 13.80 0.30 -13.93
CA ILE A 39 13.45 0.16 -12.51
C ILE A 39 12.11 0.84 -12.25
N LYS A 40 11.22 0.11 -11.57
CA LYS A 40 9.95 0.64 -11.09
C LYS A 40 9.86 0.48 -9.57
N VAL A 41 9.76 1.61 -8.88
CA VAL A 41 9.56 1.63 -7.42
C VAL A 41 8.06 1.70 -7.13
N HIS A 42 7.61 0.86 -6.20
CA HIS A 42 6.23 0.83 -5.75
C HIS A 42 6.17 1.22 -4.26
N SER A 43 5.22 2.08 -3.89
CA SER A 43 5.06 2.57 -2.52
C SER A 43 4.46 1.53 -1.56
N ARG A 44 3.78 0.53 -2.11
CA ARG A 44 3.14 -0.58 -1.37
C ARG A 44 3.43 -1.93 -2.00
N LYS A 45 3.17 -2.99 -1.24
CA LYS A 45 3.23 -4.37 -1.72
C LYS A 45 2.28 -4.55 -2.90
N ILE A 46 2.79 -5.12 -4.00
CA ILE A 46 1.97 -5.52 -5.14
C ILE A 46 1.15 -6.77 -4.76
N GLY A 47 -0.16 -6.58 -4.64
CA GLY A 47 -1.13 -7.63 -4.34
C GLY A 47 -1.47 -8.50 -5.56
N PRO A 48 -2.20 -9.62 -5.37
CA PRO A 48 -2.61 -10.49 -6.47
C PRO A 48 -3.45 -9.76 -7.51
N ILE A 49 -4.43 -8.94 -7.08
CA ILE A 49 -5.30 -8.16 -7.97
C ILE A 49 -4.47 -7.25 -8.88
N GLU A 50 -3.51 -6.50 -8.34
CA GLU A 50 -2.68 -5.57 -9.12
C GLU A 50 -1.81 -6.28 -10.16
N ARG A 51 -1.37 -7.53 -9.88
CA ARG A 51 -0.69 -8.36 -10.89
C ARG A 51 -1.64 -8.71 -12.03
N GLU A 52 -2.86 -9.16 -11.71
CA GLU A 52 -3.86 -9.45 -12.73
C GLU A 52 -4.30 -8.22 -13.52
N THR A 53 -4.34 -7.05 -12.88
CA THR A 53 -4.59 -5.77 -13.55
C THR A 53 -3.46 -5.42 -14.51
N SER A 54 -2.19 -5.65 -14.12
CA SER A 54 -1.04 -5.40 -15.00
C SER A 54 -1.03 -6.29 -16.25
N VAL A 55 -1.57 -7.52 -16.14
CA VAL A 55 -1.77 -8.44 -17.26
C VAL A 55 -3.04 -8.10 -18.06
N GLY A 56 -4.02 -7.41 -17.46
CA GLY A 56 -5.33 -7.12 -18.04
C GLY A 56 -6.40 -8.19 -17.79
N ARG A 57 -6.04 -9.31 -17.16
CA ARG A 57 -6.95 -10.44 -16.88
C ARG A 57 -8.02 -10.10 -15.83
N TRP A 58 -7.75 -9.13 -14.97
CA TRP A 58 -8.68 -8.72 -13.91
C TRP A 58 -10.07 -8.37 -14.42
N LYS A 59 -10.16 -7.71 -15.58
CA LYS A 59 -11.44 -7.34 -16.20
C LYS A 59 -12.35 -8.55 -16.45
N VAL A 60 -11.77 -9.63 -16.99
CA VAL A 60 -12.52 -10.86 -17.29
C VAL A 60 -12.96 -11.56 -16.01
N ILE A 61 -12.09 -11.57 -14.99
CA ILE A 61 -12.40 -12.16 -13.68
C ILE A 61 -13.57 -11.40 -13.03
N GLU A 62 -13.54 -10.07 -13.06
CA GLU A 62 -14.58 -9.22 -12.50
C GLU A 62 -15.94 -9.43 -13.19
N GLU A 63 -15.96 -9.46 -14.52
CA GLU A 63 -17.18 -9.75 -15.31
C GLU A 63 -17.76 -11.13 -14.98
N GLU A 64 -16.92 -12.17 -14.90
CA GLU A 64 -17.36 -13.54 -14.59
C GLU A 64 -17.84 -13.70 -13.14
N LEU A 65 -17.18 -13.06 -12.17
CA LEU A 65 -17.64 -13.08 -10.78
C LEU A 65 -19.00 -12.39 -10.64
N THR A 66 -19.16 -11.24 -11.30
CA THR A 66 -20.41 -10.47 -11.28
C THR A 66 -21.54 -11.26 -11.92
N LYS A 67 -21.30 -11.88 -13.08
CA LYS A 67 -22.29 -12.73 -13.78
C LYS A 67 -22.77 -13.91 -12.94
N ARG A 68 -21.91 -14.43 -12.06
CA ARG A 68 -22.21 -15.56 -11.15
C ARG A 68 -22.76 -15.12 -9.79
N GLY A 69 -22.92 -13.81 -9.55
CA GLY A 69 -23.35 -13.28 -8.26
C GLY A 69 -22.34 -13.52 -7.13
N LEU A 70 -21.05 -13.68 -7.47
CA LEU A 70 -19.96 -13.90 -6.52
C LEU A 70 -19.32 -12.55 -6.11
N PRO A 71 -18.75 -12.46 -4.90
CA PRO A 71 -18.08 -11.24 -4.46
C PRO A 71 -16.79 -10.98 -5.26
N VAL A 72 -16.69 -9.81 -5.89
CA VAL A 72 -15.51 -9.39 -6.69
C VAL A 72 -14.28 -9.15 -5.82
N THR A 73 -14.46 -8.50 -4.67
CA THR A 73 -13.39 -8.28 -3.68
C THR A 73 -13.91 -8.51 -2.28
N GLY A 74 -13.09 -9.15 -1.44
CA GLY A 74 -13.45 -9.46 -0.05
C GLY A 74 -14.58 -10.47 0.05
N THR A 75 -15.35 -10.38 1.14
CA THR A 75 -16.39 -11.36 1.52
C THR A 75 -17.81 -10.81 1.35
N ALA A 76 -17.99 -9.64 0.72
CA ALA A 76 -19.29 -8.98 0.51
C ALA A 76 -20.23 -8.97 1.74
N GLY A 77 -19.68 -8.90 2.95
CA GLY A 77 -20.46 -8.89 4.19
C GLY A 77 -21.04 -10.24 4.61
N LEU A 78 -20.69 -11.36 3.95
CA LEU A 78 -21.08 -12.70 4.40
C LEU A 78 -20.49 -12.96 5.80
N SER A 79 -21.35 -13.42 6.71
CA SER A 79 -20.94 -13.71 8.09
C SER A 79 -20.05 -14.95 8.16
N LYS A 80 -19.23 -15.02 9.22
CA LYS A 80 -18.50 -16.25 9.56
C LYS A 80 -19.48 -17.40 9.86
N ASN A 81 -18.97 -18.63 9.80
CA ASN A 81 -19.75 -19.81 10.09
C ASN A 81 -20.19 -19.85 11.56
N LYS A 82 -21.48 -19.58 11.82
CA LYS A 82 -22.09 -19.59 13.16
C LYS A 82 -22.31 -21.00 13.72
N GLU A 83 -22.48 -22.00 12.86
CA GLU A 83 -22.73 -23.38 13.29
C GLU A 83 -21.55 -23.93 14.08
N ARG A 84 -20.33 -23.60 13.65
CA ARG A 84 -19.11 -23.96 14.36
C ARG A 84 -19.02 -23.29 15.73
N ASP A 85 -19.43 -22.03 15.82
CA ASP A 85 -19.44 -21.26 17.08
C ASP A 85 -20.44 -21.87 18.07
N TRP A 86 -21.62 -22.30 17.58
CA TRP A 86 -22.63 -23.02 18.38
C TRP A 86 -22.12 -24.37 18.89
N ILE A 87 -21.48 -25.17 18.04
CA ILE A 87 -20.95 -26.50 18.42
C ILE A 87 -19.80 -26.37 19.44
N THR A 88 -18.99 -25.30 19.34
CA THR A 88 -17.83 -25.09 20.22
C THR A 88 -18.15 -24.27 21.47
N GLY A 89 -19.39 -23.80 21.63
CA GLY A 89 -19.83 -23.03 22.79
C GLY A 89 -19.16 -21.64 22.92
N LYS A 90 -18.54 -21.14 21.85
CA LYS A 90 -17.98 -19.79 21.82
C LYS A 90 -19.08 -18.82 21.38
N ILE A 91 -19.59 -18.03 22.33
CA ILE A 91 -20.43 -16.86 22.07
C ILE A 91 -19.52 -15.66 21.76
#